data_AF-A0A1J3CIY6-F1
#
_entry.id   AF-A0A1J3CIY6-F1
#
_cell.length_a   1.000
_cell.length_b   1.000
_cell.length_c   1.000
_cell.angle_alpha   90.00
_cell.angle_beta   90.00
_cell.angle_gamma   90.00
#
_symmetry.space_group_name_H-M   'P 1'
#
loop_
_entity.id
_entity.type
_entity.pdbx_description
1 polymer ?
#
loop_
_entity_poly.entity_id
_entity_poly.type
_entity_poly.pdbx_seq_one_letter_code
_entity_poly.pdbx_strand_id
1 'polypeptide(L)'
;SRQISNLSEIVEEEMYVGFTAATGEGQTSAHYVMGWSFASCGENPVADSLKISELPPAPPNTSLSNKKVNGSQIIALMVSLSIVTLFLLVLLFLFVMYKRQIEEGEILE
;
A
#
# COMPACT_ATOMS: atom_id res chain seq x y z
N SER A 1 28.37 -8.42 29.59
CA SER A 1 27.69 -7.22 30.12
C SER A 1 27.10 -6.46 28.94
N ARG A 2 25.91 -5.85 29.07
CA ARG A 2 25.41 -4.92 28.04
C ARG A 2 26.16 -3.59 28.19
N GLN A 3 26.82 -3.13 27.14
CA GLN A 3 27.41 -1.80 27.10
C GLN A 3 26.28 -0.79 27.03
N ILE A 4 26.13 0.03 28.06
CA ILE A 4 25.19 1.16 28.07
C ILE A 4 25.97 2.33 27.47
N SER A 5 25.60 2.75 26.27
CA SER A 5 26.24 3.89 25.61
C SER A 5 25.92 5.18 26.35
N ASN A 6 26.94 6.01 26.56
CA ASN A 6 26.75 7.33 27.13
C ASN A 6 26.04 8.23 26.11
N LEU A 7 24.84 8.70 26.44
CA LEU A 7 24.05 9.54 25.53
C LEU A 7 24.77 10.87 25.24
N SER A 8 25.58 11.40 26.16
CA SER A 8 26.32 12.65 25.94
C SER A 8 27.34 12.58 24.80
N GLU A 9 27.68 11.38 24.32
CA GLU A 9 28.59 11.17 23.19
C GLU A 9 27.86 11.06 21.84
N ILE A 10 26.53 10.96 21.87
CA ILE A 10 25.68 10.64 20.71
C ILE A 10 24.71 11.77 20.38
N VAL A 11 24.20 12.45 21.41
CA VAL A 11 23.20 13.51 21.28
C VAL A 11 23.74 14.83 21.83
N GLU A 12 23.19 15.94 21.33
CA GLU A 12 23.51 17.28 21.81
C GLU A 12 22.90 17.54 23.20
N GLU A 13 23.29 18.65 23.83
CA GLU A 13 22.77 19.08 25.14
C GLU A 13 21.25 19.35 25.11
N GLU A 14 20.77 19.95 24.03
CA GLU A 14 19.35 20.20 23.78
C GLU A 14 18.85 19.32 22.64
N MET A 15 17.83 18.50 22.92
CA MET A 15 17.31 17.52 21.97
C MET A 15 15.78 17.54 21.92
N TYR A 16 15.25 17.15 20.77
CA TYR A 16 13.82 16.97 20.56
C TYR A 16 13.46 15.49 20.60
N VAL A 17 12.36 15.17 21.27
CA VAL A 17 11.77 13.82 21.29
C VAL A 17 10.39 13.86 20.65
N GLY A 18 10.02 12.76 20.00
CA GLY A 18 8.72 12.66 19.36
C GLY A 18 8.58 11.36 18.60
N PHE A 19 7.53 11.30 17.79
CA PHE A 19 7.21 10.15 16.98
C PHE A 19 7.49 10.44 15.51
N THR A 20 7.95 9.42 14.79
CA THR A 20 8.05 9.43 13.35
C THR A 20 7.37 8.19 12.78
N ALA A 21 6.85 8.31 11.57
CA ALA A 21 6.19 7.23 10.86
C ALA A 21 6.52 7.32 9.38
N ALA A 22 6.53 6.17 8.71
CA ALA A 22 6.81 6.08 7.29
C ALA A 22 5.84 5.10 6.63
N THR A 23 5.42 5.44 5.42
CA THR A 23 4.64 4.57 4.53
C THR A 23 5.52 4.21 3.35
N GLY A 24 5.65 2.92 3.04
CA GLY A 24 6.40 2.45 1.88
C GLY A 24 5.68 2.76 0.55
N GLU A 25 6.45 2.75 -0.54
CA GLU A 25 5.93 2.94 -1.89
C GLU A 25 4.83 1.91 -2.21
N GLY A 26 3.72 2.36 -2.79
CA GLY A 26 2.57 1.52 -3.14
C GLY A 26 1.78 0.97 -1.95
N GLN A 27 2.04 1.46 -0.72
CA GLN A 27 1.33 1.04 0.48
C GLN A 27 0.45 2.15 1.06
N THR A 28 -0.52 1.72 1.87
CA THR A 28 -1.39 2.59 2.65
C THR A 28 -1.24 2.20 4.11
N SER A 29 -0.84 3.13 4.97
CA SER A 29 -0.73 2.90 6.40
C SER A 29 -1.42 4.02 7.18
N ALA A 30 -1.80 3.73 8.41
CA ALA A 30 -2.33 4.71 9.35
C ALA A 30 -1.52 4.58 10.64
N HIS A 31 -1.00 5.71 11.13
CA HIS A 31 -0.12 5.76 12.29
C HIS A 31 -0.72 6.71 13.31
N TYR A 32 -1.17 6.15 14.43
CA TYR A 32 -1.94 6.87 15.42
C TYR A 32 -1.28 6.82 16.79
N VAL A 33 -1.04 8.01 17.37
CA VAL A 33 -0.61 8.16 18.76
C VAL A 33 -1.81 8.70 19.53
N MET A 34 -2.42 7.86 20.37
CA MET A 34 -3.64 8.22 21.10
C MET A 34 -3.36 8.97 22.41
N GLY A 35 -2.14 8.88 22.92
CA GLY A 35 -1.69 9.60 24.09
C GLY A 35 -0.19 9.45 24.29
N TRP A 36 0.43 10.48 24.85
CA TRP A 36 1.86 10.51 25.15
C TRP A 36 2.12 11.40 26.38
N SER A 37 3.02 10.93 27.25
CA SER A 37 3.47 11.64 28.44
C SER A 37 4.97 11.43 28.54
N PHE A 38 5.72 12.50 28.79
CA PHE A 38 7.17 12.49 28.76
C PHE A 38 7.74 13.48 29.78
N ALA A 39 8.83 13.07 30.45
CA ALA A 39 9.59 13.92 31.36
C ALA A 39 11.09 13.61 31.20
N SER A 40 11.91 14.65 31.05
CA SER A 40 13.38 14.54 30.92
C SER A 40 14.16 15.52 31.79
N CYS A 41 13.48 16.41 32.51
CA CYS A 41 14.12 17.46 33.31
C CYS A 41 13.81 17.28 34.81
N GLY A 42 14.81 17.53 35.64
CA GLY A 42 14.74 17.43 37.11
C GLY A 42 15.58 16.29 37.69
N GLU A 43 15.74 16.28 39.01
CA GLU A 43 16.51 15.26 39.75
C GLU A 43 15.81 13.89 39.75
N ASN A 44 14.49 13.86 39.55
CA ASN A 44 13.65 12.67 39.41
C ASN A 44 12.51 12.96 38.41
N PRO A 45 12.78 12.97 37.09
CA PRO A 45 11.76 13.26 36.11
C PRO A 45 10.70 12.15 36.12
N VAL A 46 9.46 12.51 36.43
CA VAL A 46 8.31 11.61 36.38
C VAL A 46 7.30 12.19 35.41
N ALA A 47 6.95 11.41 34.40
CA ALA A 47 5.92 11.76 33.44
C ALA A 47 4.53 11.50 34.05
N ASP A 48 3.55 12.35 33.73
CA ASP A 48 2.17 12.18 34.22
C ASP A 48 1.55 10.87 33.73
N SER A 49 0.70 10.25 34.56
CA SER A 49 -0.02 9.04 34.18
C SER A 49 -1.09 9.35 33.13
N LEU A 50 -1.04 8.68 31.99
CA LEU A 50 -2.11 8.71 30.99
C LEU A 50 -3.31 7.90 31.46
N LYS A 51 -4.47 8.53 31.56
CA LYS A 51 -5.74 7.84 31.81
C LYS A 51 -6.24 7.23 30.52
N ILE A 52 -6.00 5.93 30.35
CA ILE A 52 -6.35 5.17 29.13
C ILE A 52 -7.84 5.31 28.78
N SER A 53 -8.72 5.39 29.78
CA SER A 53 -10.16 5.56 29.59
C SER A 53 -10.58 6.93 29.04
N GLU A 54 -9.72 7.94 29.14
CA GLU A 54 -9.97 9.29 28.62
C GLU A 54 -9.38 9.51 27.23
N LEU A 55 -8.62 8.53 26.70
CA LEU A 55 -8.03 8.66 25.37
C LEU A 55 -9.08 8.49 24.28
N PRO A 56 -9.01 9.26 23.18
CA PRO A 56 -9.88 9.05 22.05
C PRO A 56 -9.67 7.64 21.47
N PRO A 57 -10.73 7.01 20.93
CA PRO A 57 -10.58 5.75 20.24
C PRO A 57 -9.77 5.95 18.95
N ALA A 58 -9.00 4.93 18.58
CA ALA A 58 -8.30 4.95 17.31
C ALA A 58 -9.29 5.08 16.14
N PRO A 59 -8.99 5.91 15.12
CA PRO A 59 -9.82 5.99 13.94
C PRO A 59 -9.97 4.61 13.27
N PRO A 60 -11.13 4.33 12.66
CA PRO A 60 -11.29 3.10 11.91
C PRO A 60 -10.25 3.03 10.78
N ASN A 61 -9.60 1.86 10.65
CA ASN A 61 -8.56 1.64 9.64
C ASN A 61 -9.18 1.59 8.22
N THR A 62 -9.34 2.75 7.59
CA THR A 62 -9.91 2.89 6.24
C THR A 62 -8.94 2.52 5.12
N SER A 63 -7.63 2.43 5.43
CA SER A 63 -6.56 2.10 4.46
C SER A 63 -6.77 0.74 3.78
N LEU A 64 -7.35 -0.24 4.47
CA LEU A 64 -7.65 -1.57 3.92
C LEU A 64 -8.85 -1.56 2.96
N SER A 65 -9.80 -0.65 3.16
CA SER A 65 -11.03 -0.59 2.36
C SER A 65 -10.76 -0.09 0.94
N ASN A 66 -9.99 0.99 0.81
CA ASN A 66 -9.73 1.63 -0.49
C ASN A 66 -8.80 0.80 -1.38
N LYS A 67 -7.87 0.04 -0.82
CA LYS A 67 -6.96 -0.82 -1.60
C LYS A 67 -7.69 -2.00 -2.26
N LYS A 68 -8.69 -2.56 -1.59
CA LYS A 68 -9.49 -3.68 -2.14
C LYS A 68 -10.30 -3.26 -3.36
N VAL A 69 -10.83 -2.03 -3.37
CA VAL A 69 -11.64 -1.51 -4.49
C VAL A 69 -10.78 -1.28 -5.74
N ASN A 70 -9.61 -0.65 -5.58
CA ASN A 70 -8.77 -0.28 -6.71
C ASN A 70 -8.10 -1.50 -7.38
N GLY A 71 -7.64 -2.47 -6.59
CA GLY A 71 -7.05 -3.70 -7.13
C GLY A 71 -8.06 -4.54 -7.94
N SER A 72 -9.31 -4.60 -7.47
CA SER A 72 -10.37 -5.35 -8.15
C SER A 72 -10.72 -4.77 -9.53
N GLN A 73 -10.80 -3.44 -9.65
CA GLN A 73 -11.14 -2.78 -10.92
C GLN A 73 -10.05 -2.96 -11.98
N ILE A 74 -8.78 -2.85 -11.60
CA ILE A 74 -7.65 -3.03 -12.54
C ILE A 74 -7.62 -4.48 -13.06
N ILE A 75 -7.83 -5.46 -12.19
CA ILE A 75 -7.90 -6.88 -12.58
C ILE A 75 -9.08 -7.11 -13.53
N ALA A 76 -10.26 -6.54 -13.23
CA ALA A 76 -11.42 -6.66 -14.09
C ALA A 76 -11.20 -6.07 -15.49
N LEU A 77 -10.53 -4.91 -15.58
CA LEU A 77 -10.16 -4.29 -16.85
C LEU A 77 -9.17 -5.15 -17.65
N MET A 78 -8.13 -5.68 -16.99
CA MET A 78 -7.16 -6.58 -17.61
C MET A 78 -7.81 -7.86 -18.17
N VAL A 79 -8.70 -8.48 -17.39
CA VAL A 79 -9.42 -9.70 -17.81
C VAL A 79 -10.35 -9.39 -18.99
N SER A 80 -11.11 -8.29 -18.91
CA SER A 80 -12.00 -7.86 -19.99
C SER A 80 -11.23 -7.61 -21.30
N LEU A 81 -10.11 -6.88 -21.23
CA LEU A 81 -9.28 -6.60 -22.39
C LEU A 81 -8.69 -7.87 -23.01
N SER A 82 -8.22 -8.80 -22.17
CA SER A 82 -7.70 -10.10 -22.61
C SER A 82 -8.75 -10.90 -23.39
N ILE A 83 -9.97 -10.98 -22.87
CA ILE A 83 -11.08 -11.68 -23.53
C ILE A 83 -11.40 -11.06 -24.89
N VAL A 84 -11.52 -9.73 -24.97
CA VAL A 84 -11.80 -9.02 -26.23
C VAL A 84 -10.70 -9.27 -27.26
N THR A 85 -9.43 -9.21 -26.85
CA THR A 85 -8.30 -9.47 -27.76
C THR A 85 -8.30 -10.91 -28.28
N LEU A 86 -8.62 -11.90 -27.43
CA LEU A 86 -8.71 -13.30 -27.85
C LEU A 86 -9.83 -13.52 -28.88
N PHE A 87 -11.00 -12.92 -28.66
CA PHE A 87 -12.10 -12.98 -29.62
C PHE A 87 -11.74 -12.38 -30.98
N LEU A 88 -11.09 -11.21 -31.00
CA LEU A 88 -10.66 -10.58 -32.24
C LEU A 88 -9.64 -11.45 -33.00
N LEU A 89 -8.70 -12.08 -32.29
CA LEU A 89 -7.73 -13.00 -32.90
C LEU A 89 -8.40 -14.24 -33.51
N VAL A 90 -9.38 -14.82 -32.83
CA VAL A 90 -10.14 -15.97 -33.36
C VAL A 90 -10.93 -15.56 -34.60
N LEU A 91 -11.63 -14.43 -34.57
CA LEU A 91 -12.39 -13.93 -35.72
C LEU A 91 -11.46 -13.64 -36.91
N LEU A 92 -10.31 -13.02 -36.67
CA LEU A 92 -9.31 -12.76 -37.70
C LEU A 92 -8.78 -14.08 -38.30
N PHE A 93 -8.48 -15.06 -37.46
CA PHE A 93 -8.02 -16.37 -37.91
C PHE A 93 -9.05 -17.07 -38.80
N LEU A 94 -10.32 -17.11 -38.38
CA LEU A 94 -11.41 -17.67 -39.17
C LEU A 94 -11.61 -16.92 -40.49
N PHE A 95 -11.54 -15.59 -40.47
CA PHE A 95 -11.65 -14.77 -41.68
C PHE A 95 -10.53 -15.05 -42.68
N VAL A 96 -9.28 -15.14 -42.21
CA VAL A 96 -8.12 -15.49 -43.05
C VAL A 96 -8.27 -16.89 -43.63
N MET A 97 -8.68 -17.87 -42.82
CA MET A 97 -8.94 -19.23 -43.32
C MET A 97 -10.03 -19.27 -44.38
N TYR A 98 -11.13 -18.55 -44.17
CA TYR A 98 -12.23 -18.47 -45.12
C TYR A 98 -11.80 -17.85 -46.45
N LYS A 99 -11.04 -16.74 -46.39
CA LYS A 99 -10.46 -16.09 -47.56
C LYS A 99 -9.54 -17.02 -48.36
N ARG A 100 -8.64 -17.74 -47.66
CA ARG A 100 -7.74 -18.70 -48.30
C ARG A 100 -8.48 -19.82 -49.04
N GLN A 101 -9.56 -20.34 -48.46
CA GLN A 101 -10.37 -21.40 -49.08
C GLN A 101 -11.06 -20.93 -50.38
N ILE A 102 -11.50 -19.68 -50.43
CA ILE A 102 -12.10 -19.11 -51.65
C ILE A 102 -11.03 -18.91 -52.73
N GLU A 103 -9.88 -18.35 -52.36
CA GLU A 103 -8.76 -18.14 -53.30
C GLU A 103 -8.26 -19.47 -53.87
N GLU A 104 -8.17 -20.53 -53.06
CA GLU A 104 -7.81 -21.89 -53.54
C GLU A 104 -8.88 -22.48 -54.48
N GLY A 105 -10.15 -22.11 -54.31
CA GLY A 105 -11.25 -22.53 -55.20
C GLY A 105 -11.24 -21.84 -56.57
N GLU A 106 -10.84 -20.57 -56.63
CA GLU A 106 -10.77 -19.81 -57.89
C GLU A 106 -9.57 -20.20 -58.78
N ILE A 107 -8.53 -20.84 -58.24
CA ILE A 107 -7.32 -21.24 -59.00
C ILE A 107 -7.50 -22.61 -59.69
N LEU A 108 -8.53 -23.38 -59.33
CA LEU A 108 -8.79 -24.73 -59.84
C LEU A 108 -9.89 -24.81 -60.94
N GLU A 109 -10.51 -23.68 -61.29
CA GLU A 109 -11.36 -23.52 -62.50
C GLU A 109 -10.57 -22.89 -63.66
#